data_AF-A0A954Z3L2-F1
#
_entry.id   AF-A0A954Z3L2-F1
#
_cell.length_a   1.000
_cell.length_b   1.000
_cell.length_c   1.000
_cell.angle_alpha   90.00
_cell.angle_beta   90.00
_cell.angle_gamma   90.00
#
_symmetry.space_group_name_H-M   'P 1'
#
loop_
_entity.id
_entity.type
_entity.pdbx_description
1 polymer ?
#
loop_
_entity_poly.entity_id
_entity_poly.type
_entity_poly.pdbx_seq_one_letter_code
_entity_poly.pdbx_strand_id
1 'polypeptide(L)'
;QLTKWDDRFDGTTPHAVDHLIYRPISRAAEYQKFPAEFVVDITDTMDAKIAAIACYKSQFPDERMARVEHYVRSLAGYEGGACGYSYGELYAVPRPIGVTDALGLFGRWPVPSIIDRPRF
;
A
#
# COMPACT_ATOMS: atom_id res chain seq x y z
N GLN A 1 -2.98 -23.72 8.85
CA GLN A 1 -4.15 -23.80 9.74
C GLN A 1 -3.70 -24.43 11.04
N LEU A 2 -3.72 -23.69 12.15
CA LEU A 2 -3.31 -24.20 13.48
C LEU A 2 -4.50 -24.88 14.16
N THR A 3 -5.13 -25.87 13.49
CA THR A 3 -6.30 -26.64 13.99
C THR A 3 -6.00 -27.54 15.19
N LYS A 4 -4.85 -27.36 15.84
CA LYS A 4 -4.41 -28.15 16.99
C LYS A 4 -4.62 -27.41 18.31
N TRP A 5 -5.16 -26.20 18.28
CA TRP A 5 -5.19 -25.27 19.41
C TRP A 5 -6.54 -24.54 19.51
N ASP A 6 -7.64 -25.19 19.13
CA ASP A 6 -8.97 -24.55 19.11
C ASP A 6 -9.39 -24.02 20.49
N ASP A 7 -8.90 -24.65 21.56
CA ASP A 7 -9.04 -24.21 22.96
C ASP A 7 -8.38 -22.85 23.23
N ARG A 8 -7.35 -22.46 22.46
CA ARG A 8 -6.68 -21.15 22.55
C ARG A 8 -7.41 -20.05 21.80
N PHE A 9 -8.39 -20.39 20.98
CA PHE A 9 -9.12 -19.46 20.11
C PHE A 9 -10.64 -19.50 20.39
N ASP A 10 -11.03 -19.79 21.64
CA ASP A 10 -12.43 -19.82 22.11
C ASP A 10 -13.37 -20.69 21.24
N GLY A 11 -12.85 -21.74 20.60
CA GLY A 11 -13.63 -22.61 19.72
C GLY A 11 -14.14 -21.95 18.44
N THR A 12 -13.52 -20.85 18.00
CA THR A 12 -13.88 -20.17 16.74
C THR A 12 -13.69 -21.08 15.53
N THR A 13 -14.60 -20.99 14.57
CA THR A 13 -14.52 -21.80 13.34
C THR A 13 -13.34 -21.34 12.46
N PRO A 14 -12.51 -22.25 11.94
CA PRO A 14 -11.41 -21.87 11.07
C PRO A 14 -11.88 -21.11 9.82
N HIS A 15 -11.22 -19.99 9.52
CA HIS A 15 -11.46 -19.19 8.32
C HIS A 15 -10.21 -19.19 7.43
N ALA A 16 -10.40 -19.44 6.13
CA ALA A 16 -9.34 -19.37 5.14
C ALA A 16 -9.28 -17.96 4.55
N VAL A 17 -8.11 -17.33 4.61
CA VAL A 17 -7.87 -16.01 4.01
C VAL A 17 -7.52 -16.19 2.54
N ASP A 18 -8.32 -15.61 1.65
CA ASP A 18 -8.12 -15.74 0.19
C ASP A 18 -6.91 -14.95 -0.31
N HIS A 19 -6.73 -13.75 0.25
CA HIS A 19 -5.72 -12.78 -0.18
C HIS A 19 -4.98 -12.20 1.01
N LEU A 20 -3.65 -12.27 0.94
CA LEU A 20 -2.74 -11.63 1.89
C LEU A 20 -1.96 -10.56 1.13
N ILE A 21 -2.01 -9.33 1.65
CA ILE A 21 -1.36 -8.16 1.07
C ILE A 21 -0.60 -7.47 2.19
N TYR A 22 0.63 -7.04 1.89
CA TYR A 22 1.47 -6.27 2.80
C TYR A 22 1.51 -4.81 2.38
N ARG A 23 1.56 -3.91 3.37
CA ARG A 23 2.03 -2.54 3.21
C ARG A 23 3.43 -2.46 3.81
N PRO A 24 4.50 -2.55 3.01
CA PRO A 24 5.86 -2.46 3.53
C PRO A 24 6.08 -1.08 4.16
N ILE A 25 6.68 -1.06 5.35
CA ILE A 25 7.15 0.16 6.00
C ILE A 25 8.67 0.05 6.07
N SER A 26 9.35 0.70 5.13
CA SER A 26 10.80 0.63 5.00
C SER A 26 11.46 1.25 6.24
N ARG A 27 12.03 0.39 7.09
CA ARG A 27 12.87 0.77 8.24
C ARG A 27 14.31 0.27 8.11
N ALA A 28 14.58 -0.53 7.08
CA ALA A 28 15.89 -1.04 6.75
C ALA A 28 16.51 -0.22 5.61
N ALA A 29 17.84 -0.21 5.54
CA ALA A 29 18.57 0.42 4.43
C ALA A 29 18.42 -0.35 3.12
N GLU A 30 18.09 -1.64 3.20
CA GLU A 30 17.91 -2.50 2.04
C GLU A 30 16.49 -2.44 1.49
N TYR A 31 16.39 -2.56 0.17
CA TYR A 31 15.11 -2.69 -0.51
C TYR A 31 14.51 -4.07 -0.26
N GLN A 32 13.31 -4.12 0.32
CA GLN A 32 12.60 -5.37 0.55
C GLN A 32 12.01 -5.87 -0.77
N LYS A 33 12.43 -7.05 -1.22
CA LYS A 33 11.94 -7.65 -2.47
C LYS A 33 10.70 -8.50 -2.23
N PHE A 34 9.66 -8.27 -3.02
CA PHE A 34 8.45 -9.09 -3.05
C PHE A 34 8.23 -9.71 -4.43
N PRO A 35 7.55 -10.87 -4.53
CA PRO A 35 7.19 -11.49 -5.80
C PRO A 35 6.40 -10.59 -6.76
N ALA A 36 5.54 -9.72 -6.22
CA ALA A 36 4.84 -8.69 -6.98
C ALA A 36 4.39 -7.54 -6.08
N GLU A 37 4.29 -6.36 -6.68
CA GLU A 37 3.90 -5.09 -6.06
C GLU A 37 2.87 -4.38 -6.95
N PHE A 38 2.00 -3.58 -6.35
CA PHE A 38 1.05 -2.74 -7.07
C PHE A 38 0.78 -1.45 -6.28
N VAL A 39 0.42 -0.38 -6.99
CA VAL A 39 0.09 0.92 -6.39
C VAL A 39 -1.39 1.21 -6.58
N VAL A 40 -2.04 1.66 -5.51
CA VAL A 40 -3.41 2.17 -5.55
C VAL A 40 -3.36 3.69 -5.60
N ASP A 41 -4.08 4.31 -6.55
CA ASP A 41 -4.27 5.76 -6.55
C ASP A 41 -5.09 6.18 -5.33
N ILE A 42 -4.50 7.02 -4.49
CA ILE A 42 -5.14 7.56 -3.29
C ILE A 42 -5.25 9.09 -3.34
N THR A 43 -5.07 9.69 -4.52
CA THR A 43 -5.04 11.14 -4.71
C THR A 43 -6.23 11.83 -4.05
N ASP A 44 -7.44 11.33 -4.29
CA ASP A 44 -8.68 11.90 -3.75
C ASP A 44 -8.90 11.64 -2.25
N THR A 45 -8.13 10.74 -1.64
CA THR A 45 -8.28 10.33 -0.22
C THR A 45 -7.07 10.68 0.65
N MET A 46 -6.05 11.33 0.08
CA MET A 46 -4.82 11.68 0.78
C MET A 46 -5.09 12.53 2.04
N ASP A 47 -5.97 13.52 1.95
CA ASP A 47 -6.29 14.37 3.11
C ASP A 47 -7.08 13.63 4.18
N ALA A 48 -7.96 12.69 3.80
CA ALA A 48 -8.66 11.82 4.74
C ALA A 48 -7.68 10.89 5.48
N LYS A 49 -6.66 10.38 4.79
CA LYS A 49 -5.58 9.59 5.41
C LYS A 49 -4.80 10.41 6.44
N ILE A 50 -4.43 11.66 6.12
CA ILE A 50 -3.75 12.53 7.09
C ILE A 50 -4.64 12.83 8.29
N ALA A 51 -5.93 13.11 8.09
CA ALA A 51 -6.88 13.32 9.17
C ALA A 51 -7.01 12.10 10.09
N ALA A 52 -7.06 10.88 9.52
CA ALA A 52 -7.11 9.64 10.29
C ALA A 52 -5.84 9.43 11.13
N ILE A 53 -4.66 9.76 10.60
CA ILE A 53 -3.39 9.69 11.35
C ILE A 53 -3.39 10.70 12.51
N ALA A 54 -3.90 11.91 12.28
CA ALA A 54 -3.98 12.96 13.30
C ALA A 54 -4.88 12.61 14.49
N CYS A 55 -5.79 11.63 14.36
CA CYS A 55 -6.59 11.12 15.47
C CYS A 55 -5.73 10.48 16.58
N TYR A 56 -4.53 9.96 16.27
CA TYR A 56 -3.64 9.31 17.22
C TYR A 56 -2.77 10.30 18.01
N LYS A 57 -3.40 11.28 18.68
CA LYS A 57 -2.73 12.38 19.40
C LYS A 57 -1.67 11.92 20.42
N SER A 58 -1.90 10.79 21.10
CA SER A 58 -0.93 10.24 22.06
C SER A 58 0.35 9.73 21.41
N GLN A 59 0.29 9.35 20.13
CA GLN A 59 1.42 8.87 19.34
C GLN A 59 2.11 10.01 18.58
N PHE A 60 1.32 10.99 18.13
CA PHE A 60 1.78 12.12 17.32
C PHE A 60 1.35 13.47 17.93
N PRO A 61 2.07 13.98 18.94
CA PRO A 61 1.92 15.37 19.37
C PRO A 61 2.15 16.34 18.20
N ASP A 62 1.56 17.54 18.24
CA ASP A 62 1.48 18.46 17.09
C ASP A 62 2.81 18.67 16.34
N GLU A 63 3.91 18.88 17.08
CA GLU A 63 5.24 19.06 16.48
C GLU A 63 5.73 17.79 15.73
N ARG A 64 5.41 16.61 16.24
CA ARG A 64 5.69 15.33 15.58
C ARG A 64 4.76 15.10 14.41
N MET A 65 3.49 15.51 14.51
CA MET A 65 2.48 15.30 13.48
C MET A 65 2.88 15.98 12.17
N ALA A 66 3.41 17.21 12.21
CA ALA A 66 3.90 17.90 11.01
C ALA A 66 4.98 17.10 10.25
N ARG A 67 5.93 16.49 10.99
CA ARG A 67 6.97 15.62 10.39
C ARG A 67 6.39 14.34 9.82
N VAL A 68 5.39 13.76 10.49
CA VAL A 68 4.69 12.56 10.02
C VAL A 68 3.91 12.86 8.74
N GLU A 69 3.19 13.98 8.68
CA GLU A 69 2.48 14.39 7.47
C GLU A 69 3.44 14.57 6.29
N HIS A 70 4.55 15.30 6.48
CA HIS A 70 5.57 15.46 5.46
C HIS A 70 6.09 14.12 4.94
N TYR A 71 6.43 13.20 5.85
CA TYR A 71 6.88 11.85 5.49
C TYR A 71 5.82 11.08 4.68
N VAL A 72 4.57 11.06 5.16
CA VAL A 72 3.48 10.31 4.53
C VAL A 72 3.17 10.85 3.14
N ARG A 73 3.06 12.17 2.96
CA ARG A 73 2.82 12.79 1.65
C ARG A 73 3.99 12.57 0.69
N SER A 74 5.23 12.62 1.18
CA SER A 74 6.41 12.38 0.34
C SER A 74 6.47 10.95 -0.17
N LEU A 75 6.21 9.98 0.71
CA LEU A 75 6.18 8.57 0.33
C LEU A 75 5.04 8.29 -0.66
N ALA A 76 3.84 8.80 -0.37
CA ALA A 76 2.69 8.63 -1.26
C ALA A 76 2.92 9.31 -2.62
N GLY A 77 3.58 10.47 -2.65
CA GLY A 77 3.96 11.15 -3.89
C GLY A 77 4.98 10.36 -4.70
N TYR A 78 5.97 9.74 -4.05
CA TYR A 78 6.93 8.85 -4.71
C TYR A 78 6.24 7.61 -5.32
N GLU A 79 5.44 6.90 -4.51
CA GLU A 79 4.73 5.69 -4.95
C GLU A 79 3.71 5.99 -6.05
N GLY A 80 2.94 7.08 -5.91
CA GLY A 80 1.98 7.54 -6.91
C GLY A 80 2.64 8.01 -8.21
N GLY A 81 3.71 8.81 -8.11
CA GLY A 81 4.42 9.36 -9.26
C GLY A 81 5.04 8.28 -10.14
N ALA A 82 5.51 7.18 -9.55
CA ALA A 82 5.96 5.99 -10.30
C ALA A 82 4.87 5.39 -11.20
N CYS A 83 3.60 5.66 -10.88
CA CYS A 83 2.42 5.18 -11.59
C CYS A 83 1.63 6.29 -12.32
N GLY A 84 2.08 7.54 -12.27
CA GLY A 84 1.41 8.68 -12.91
C GLY A 84 0.33 9.36 -12.06
N TYR A 85 0.19 8.98 -10.80
CA TYR A 85 -0.75 9.59 -9.85
C TYR A 85 -0.06 10.67 -9.01
N SER A 86 -0.84 11.59 -8.43
CA SER A 86 -0.29 12.59 -7.50
C SER A 86 0.08 11.95 -6.16
N TYR A 87 -0.75 11.03 -5.68
CA TYR A 87 -0.48 10.22 -4.50
C TYR A 87 -0.90 8.77 -4.73
N GLY A 88 -0.03 7.83 -4.39
CA GLY A 88 -0.29 6.41 -4.48
C GLY A 88 0.09 5.70 -3.18
N GLU A 89 -0.44 4.49 -3.01
CA GLU A 89 -0.04 3.61 -1.92
C GLU A 89 0.41 2.26 -2.46
N LEU A 90 1.68 1.93 -2.21
CA LEU A 90 2.28 0.67 -2.63
C LEU A 90 1.92 -0.47 -1.69
N TYR A 91 1.49 -1.57 -2.30
CA TYR A 91 1.23 -2.84 -1.65
C TYR A 91 2.04 -3.94 -2.31
N ALA A 92 2.34 -4.97 -1.52
CA ALA A 92 3.10 -6.13 -1.95
C ALA A 92 2.37 -7.43 -1.63
N VAL A 93 2.60 -8.46 -2.45
CA VAL A 93 1.99 -9.79 -2.24
C VAL A 93 3.06 -10.85 -1.96
N PRO A 94 2.80 -11.83 -1.06
CA PRO A 94 3.75 -12.89 -0.71
C PRO A 94 3.98 -13.92 -1.82
N ARG A 95 3.16 -13.90 -2.88
CA ARG A 95 3.14 -14.88 -3.96
C ARG A 95 2.91 -14.16 -5.29
N PRO A 96 3.39 -14.70 -6.42
CA PRO A 96 3.07 -14.16 -7.74
C PRO A 96 1.55 -14.01 -7.96
N ILE A 97 1.17 -12.99 -8.71
CA ILE A 97 -0.22 -12.74 -9.10
C ILE A 97 -0.53 -13.61 -10.34
N GLY A 98 -1.47 -14.53 -10.19
CA GLY A 98 -2.01 -15.29 -11.32
C GLY A 98 -2.98 -14.42 -12.11
N VAL A 99 -2.85 -14.39 -13.43
CA VAL A 99 -3.71 -13.60 -14.33
C VAL A 99 -4.26 -14.47 -15.44
N THR A 100 -5.54 -14.30 -15.76
CA THR A 100 -6.21 -15.01 -16.86
C THR A 100 -6.31 -14.17 -18.13
N ASP A 101 -6.13 -12.85 -18.01
CA ASP A 101 -6.09 -11.90 -19.12
C ASP A 101 -4.96 -10.89 -18.88
N ALA A 102 -3.84 -11.11 -19.57
CA ALA A 102 -2.68 -10.23 -19.47
C ALA A 102 -2.95 -8.84 -20.09
N LEU A 103 -3.75 -8.77 -21.16
CA LEU A 103 -4.07 -7.50 -21.81
C LEU A 103 -5.05 -6.68 -20.97
N GLY A 104 -5.97 -7.34 -20.27
CA GLY A 104 -6.82 -6.71 -19.27
C GLY A 104 -6.02 -6.13 -18.10
N LEU A 105 -5.02 -6.86 -17.61
CA LEU A 105 -4.14 -6.40 -16.52
C LEU A 105 -3.35 -5.13 -16.91
N PHE A 106 -2.77 -5.11 -18.11
CA PHE A 106 -2.01 -3.96 -18.63
C PHE A 106 -2.87 -3.05 -19.53
N GLY A 107 -4.20 -3.15 -19.42
CA GLY A 107 -5.15 -2.36 -20.18
C GLY A 107 -5.04 -0.87 -19.84
N ARG A 108 -6.01 -0.05 -20.26
CA ARG A 108 -5.91 1.43 -20.25
C ARG A 108 -5.38 2.00 -18.92
N TRP A 109 -4.08 2.27 -18.90
CA TRP A 109 -3.41 2.98 -17.83
C TRP A 109 -3.76 4.47 -17.97
N PRO A 110 -4.53 5.06 -17.03
CA PRO A 110 -5.20 6.34 -17.27
C PRO A 110 -4.22 7.51 -17.37
N VAL A 111 -3.09 7.45 -16.66
CA VAL A 111 -2.09 8.53 -16.61
C VAL A 111 -0.68 7.94 -16.65
N PRO A 112 0.15 8.23 -17.68
CA PRO A 112 1.53 7.75 -17.71
C PRO A 112 2.35 8.30 -16.55
N SER A 113 3.40 7.59 -16.14
CA SER A 113 4.31 8.11 -15.10
C SER A 113 4.91 9.44 -15.55
N ILE A 114 5.17 10.34 -14.61
CA ILE A 114 5.87 11.61 -14.90
C ILE A 114 7.29 11.39 -15.42
N ILE A 115 7.84 10.18 -15.25
CA ILE A 115 9.17 9.77 -15.74
C ILE A 115 9.07 9.19 -17.16
N ASP A 116 7.89 8.75 -17.59
CA ASP A 116 7.70 8.21 -18.93
C ASP A 116 7.88 9.32 -19.97
N ARG A 117 8.47 8.97 -21.12
CA ARG A 117 8.58 9.92 -22.23
C ARG A 117 7.17 10.36 -22.66
N PRO A 118 6.96 11.67 -22.94
CA PRO A 118 5.70 12.12 -23.48
C PRO A 118 5.39 11.36 -24.77
N ARG A 119 4.18 10.79 -24.85
CA ARG A 119 3.70 10.18 -26.09
C ARG A 119 3.18 11.32 -26.97
N PHE A 120 4.03 11.81 -27.87
CA PHE A 120 3.65 12.71 -28.96
C PHE A 120 3.08 11.90 -30.13
#